data_AF-A0AAU2VT15-F1
#
_entry.id   AF-A0AAU2VT15-F1
#
_cell.length_a   1.000
_cell.length_b   1.000
_cell.length_c   1.000
_cell.angle_alpha   90.00
_cell.angle_beta   90.00
_cell.angle_gamma   90.00
#
_symmetry.space_group_name_H-M   'P 1'
#
loop_
_entity.id
_entity.type
_entity.pdbx_description
1 polymer ?
#
loop_
_entity_poly.entity_id
_entity_poly.type
_entity_poly.pdbx_seq_one_letter_code
_entity_poly.pdbx_strand_id
1 'polypeptide(L)'
;MRHDDPAAHESLDLAWDPDEGVLGKLRSAIFDAELAATYVALLNSIEIPEGEPLHADFVRLIWFAPIFTEWQIDEVVKQGAERQAVVKFGDQVRERVMELLGTP
;
A
#
# COMPACT_ATOMS: atom_id res chain seq x y z
N MET A 1 -10.09 9.58 6.56
CA MET A 1 -9.35 9.40 7.83
C MET A 1 -8.15 10.31 7.82
N ARG A 2 -7.75 10.88 8.95
CA ARG A 2 -6.55 11.71 9.00
C ARG A 2 -5.30 10.83 9.04
N HIS A 3 -4.17 11.33 8.53
CA HIS A 3 -2.91 10.59 8.53
C HIS A 3 -2.32 10.38 9.94
N ASP A 4 -2.80 11.10 10.95
CA ASP A 4 -2.40 11.01 12.36
C ASP A 4 -3.39 10.19 13.21
N ASP A 5 -4.45 9.65 12.58
CA ASP A 5 -5.45 8.82 13.23
C ASP A 5 -4.86 7.44 13.58
N PRO A 6 -4.90 7.00 14.86
CA PRO A 6 -4.45 5.66 15.25
C PRO A 6 -5.11 4.54 14.45
N ALA A 7 -6.38 4.67 14.09
CA ALA A 7 -7.07 3.67 13.28
C ALA A 7 -6.48 3.58 11.86
N ALA A 8 -5.95 4.69 11.33
CA ALA A 8 -5.24 4.69 10.05
C ALA A 8 -3.92 3.94 10.17
N HIS A 9 -3.19 4.15 11.25
CA HIS A 9 -1.92 3.45 11.49
C HIS A 9 -2.14 1.95 11.68
N GLU A 10 -3.12 1.55 12.47
CA GLU A 10 -3.48 0.13 12.66
C GLU A 10 -3.86 -0.54 11.33
N SER A 11 -4.68 0.13 10.51
CA SER A 11 -5.09 -0.42 9.20
C SER A 11 -3.93 -0.51 8.22
N LEU A 12 -3.01 0.47 8.23
CA LEU A 12 -1.82 0.46 7.38
C LEU A 12 -0.78 -0.57 7.85
N ASP A 13 -0.64 -0.77 9.16
CA ASP A 13 0.22 -1.80 9.74
C ASP A 13 -0.30 -3.20 9.42
N LEU A 14 -1.62 -3.42 9.51
CA LEU A 14 -2.26 -4.67 9.13
C LEU A 14 -2.02 -5.03 7.65
N ALA A 15 -1.88 -4.03 6.76
CA ALA A 15 -1.55 -4.30 5.36
C ALA A 15 -0.21 -5.04 5.18
N TRP A 16 0.70 -4.93 6.15
CA TRP A 16 1.99 -5.62 6.19
C TRP A 16 1.96 -6.99 6.90
N ASP A 17 0.83 -7.35 7.50
CA ASP A 17 0.67 -8.64 8.17
C ASP A 17 0.79 -9.80 7.15
N PRO A 18 1.61 -10.83 7.41
CA PRO A 18 1.85 -11.93 6.47
C PRO A 18 0.59 -12.72 6.08
N ASP A 19 -0.38 -12.83 6.98
CA ASP A 19 -1.54 -13.70 6.82
C ASP A 19 -2.77 -12.90 6.36
N GLU A 20 -2.94 -11.69 6.88
CA GLU A 20 -4.13 -10.86 6.68
C GLU A 20 -3.91 -9.69 5.70
N GLY A 21 -2.67 -9.25 5.52
CA GLY A 21 -2.32 -8.05 4.76
C GLY A 21 -1.96 -8.31 3.30
N VAL A 22 -2.35 -7.40 2.39
CA VAL A 22 -1.96 -7.51 0.97
C VAL A 22 -0.44 -7.47 0.77
N LEU A 23 0.26 -6.57 1.46
CA LEU A 23 1.72 -6.42 1.32
C LEU A 23 2.45 -7.58 2.01
N GLY A 24 1.91 -8.11 3.11
CA GLY A 24 2.44 -9.31 3.74
C GLY A 24 2.30 -10.54 2.83
N LYS A 25 1.12 -10.77 2.25
CA LYS A 25 0.90 -11.86 1.27
C LYS A 25 1.78 -11.74 0.03
N LEU A 26 1.99 -10.52 -0.47
CA LEU A 26 2.89 -10.27 -1.60
C LEU A 26 4.32 -10.77 -1.32
N ARG A 27 4.81 -10.68 -0.08
CA ARG A 27 6.13 -11.22 0.33
C ARG A 27 6.25 -12.72 0.13
N SER A 28 5.13 -13.43 0.21
CA SER A 28 5.02 -14.87 -0.03
C SER A 28 4.60 -15.21 -1.47
N ALA A 29 4.73 -14.24 -2.39
CA ALA A 29 4.32 -14.35 -3.78
C ALA A 29 2.82 -14.69 -3.96
N ILE A 30 1.97 -14.25 -3.03
CA ILE A 30 0.52 -14.40 -3.11
C ILE A 30 -0.11 -13.04 -3.42
N PHE A 31 -0.90 -12.96 -4.50
CA PHE A 31 -1.68 -11.78 -4.83
C PHE A 31 -3.16 -12.01 -4.52
N ASP A 32 -3.71 -11.18 -3.64
CA ASP A 32 -5.10 -11.20 -3.24
C ASP A 32 -5.77 -9.91 -3.73
N ALA A 33 -6.63 -10.03 -4.75
CA ALA A 33 -7.23 -8.88 -5.42
C ALA A 33 -8.22 -8.12 -4.53
N GLU A 34 -8.87 -8.80 -3.58
CA GLU A 34 -9.83 -8.16 -2.66
C GLU A 34 -9.08 -7.34 -1.60
N LEU A 35 -8.01 -7.88 -1.04
CA LEU A 35 -7.14 -7.14 -0.13
C LEU A 35 -6.42 -5.98 -0.84
N ALA A 36 -6.02 -6.16 -2.10
CA ALA A 36 -5.44 -5.10 -2.92
C ALA A 36 -6.43 -3.93 -3.11
N ALA A 37 -7.68 -4.22 -3.46
CA ALA A 37 -8.72 -3.20 -3.58
C ALA A 37 -9.00 -2.49 -2.23
N THR A 38 -9.00 -3.24 -1.14
CA THR A 38 -9.20 -2.72 0.23
C THR A 38 -8.07 -1.77 0.62
N TYR A 39 -6.82 -2.14 0.35
CA TYR A 39 -5.66 -1.30 0.65
C TYR A 39 -5.64 -0.01 -0.18
N VAL A 40 -5.97 -0.08 -1.46
CA VAL A 40 -6.10 1.13 -2.30
C VAL A 40 -7.23 2.03 -1.79
N ALA A 41 -8.37 1.46 -1.40
CA ALA A 41 -9.46 2.22 -0.80
C ALA A 41 -9.05 2.90 0.52
N LEU A 42 -8.27 2.21 1.37
CA LEU A 42 -7.70 2.78 2.58
C LEU A 42 -6.81 3.99 2.25
N LEU A 43 -5.83 3.84 1.35
CA LEU A 43 -4.94 4.94 0.95
C LEU A 43 -5.72 6.15 0.37
N ASN A 44 -6.77 5.89 -0.40
CA ASN A 44 -7.64 6.93 -0.96
C ASN A 44 -8.47 7.66 0.10
N SER A 45 -8.77 7.01 1.21
CA SER A 45 -9.52 7.61 2.31
C SER A 45 -8.68 8.53 3.20
N ILE A 46 -7.35 8.47 3.10
CA ILE A 46 -6.44 9.22 3.96
C ILE A 46 -6.31 10.66 3.43
N GLU A 47 -6.51 11.62 4.32
CA GLU A 47 -6.40 13.05 4.06
C GLU A 47 -5.23 13.64 4.86
N ILE A 48 -4.50 14.53 4.20
CA ILE A 48 -3.39 15.30 4.79
C ILE A 48 -3.73 16.78 4.66
N PRO A 49 -3.99 17.48 5.76
CA PRO A 49 -4.23 18.91 5.71
C PRO A 49 -2.99 19.67 5.22
N GLU A 50 -3.21 20.71 4.43
CA GLU A 50 -2.12 21.50 3.86
C GLU A 50 -1.28 22.17 4.96
N GLY A 51 0.05 22.03 4.86
CA GLY A 51 0.99 22.63 5.81
C GLY A 51 1.16 21.88 7.13
N GLU A 52 0.48 20.74 7.32
CA GLU A 52 0.69 19.89 8.51
C GLU A 52 1.91 18.95 8.31
N PRO A 53 2.78 18.81 9.34
CA PRO A 53 3.85 17.83 9.30
C PRO A 53 3.29 16.41 9.36
N LEU A 54 3.79 15.54 8.49
CA LEU A 54 3.36 14.15 8.47
C LEU A 54 3.78 13.40 9.74
N HIS A 55 2.87 12.57 10.24
CA HIS A 55 3.15 11.69 11.36
C HIS A 55 4.21 10.64 10.95
N ALA A 56 5.24 10.43 11.79
CA ALA A 56 6.36 9.57 11.45
C ALA A 56 5.95 8.11 11.17
N ASP A 57 5.02 7.56 11.97
CA ASP A 57 4.50 6.20 11.75
C ASP A 57 3.73 6.06 10.44
N PHE A 58 2.94 7.08 10.08
CA PHE A 58 2.25 7.08 8.80
C PHE A 58 3.26 7.00 7.64
N VAL A 59 4.29 7.86 7.66
CA VAL A 59 5.34 7.82 6.65
C VAL A 59 5.99 6.44 6.62
N ARG A 60 6.43 5.92 7.78
CA ARG A 60 7.07 4.60 7.95
C ARG A 60 6.27 3.47 7.31
N LEU A 61 4.95 3.52 7.38
CA LEU A 61 4.06 2.47 6.88
C LEU A 61 3.83 2.51 5.37
N ILE A 62 3.91 3.68 4.74
CA ILE A 62 3.54 3.81 3.31
C ILE A 62 4.71 4.03 2.37
N TRP A 63 5.82 4.63 2.82
CA TRP A 63 6.90 5.09 1.93
C TRP A 63 7.51 3.97 1.09
N PHE A 64 7.56 2.76 1.64
CA PHE A 64 8.17 1.59 1.00
C PHE A 64 7.18 0.76 0.16
N ALA A 65 5.88 0.95 0.35
CA ALA A 65 4.86 0.13 -0.31
C ALA A 65 4.93 0.13 -1.85
N PRO A 66 5.18 1.27 -2.54
CA PRO A 66 5.26 1.29 -4.00
C PRO A 66 6.41 0.43 -4.55
N ILE A 67 7.63 0.69 -4.07
CA ILE A 67 8.83 0.00 -4.53
C ILE A 67 8.79 -1.49 -4.14
N PHE A 68 8.27 -1.81 -2.96
CA PHE A 68 8.06 -3.19 -2.55
C PHE A 68 7.10 -3.91 -3.49
N THR A 69 5.97 -3.29 -3.82
CA THR A 69 4.98 -3.88 -4.74
C THR A 69 5.58 -4.15 -6.11
N GLU A 70 6.35 -3.18 -6.65
CA GLU A 70 7.06 -3.33 -7.93
C GLU A 70 7.98 -4.56 -7.92
N TRP A 71 8.76 -4.75 -6.86
CA TRP A 71 9.68 -5.89 -6.74
C TRP A 71 8.97 -7.25 -6.69
N GLN A 72 7.72 -7.30 -6.20
CA GLN A 72 6.98 -8.56 -6.10
C GLN A 72 6.25 -8.97 -7.38
N ILE A 73 6.11 -8.07 -8.37
CA ILE A 73 5.32 -8.32 -9.60
C ILE A 73 5.71 -9.63 -10.28
N ASP A 74 7.00 -9.83 -10.54
CA ASP A 74 7.44 -11.02 -11.27
C ASP A 74 7.31 -12.30 -10.44
N GLU A 75 7.47 -12.23 -9.12
CA GLU A 75 7.33 -13.38 -8.24
C GLU A 75 5.88 -13.86 -8.15
N VAL A 76 4.92 -12.95 -7.98
CA VAL A 76 3.50 -13.32 -7.93
C VAL A 76 2.99 -13.81 -9.28
N VAL A 77 3.49 -13.25 -10.39
CA VAL A 77 3.13 -13.71 -11.74
C VAL A 77 3.65 -15.12 -11.99
N LYS A 78 4.85 -15.47 -11.51
CA LYS A 78 5.36 -16.86 -11.56
C LYS A 78 4.48 -17.84 -10.79
N GLN A 79 3.79 -17.38 -9.74
CA GLN A 79 2.83 -18.17 -8.95
C GLN A 79 1.42 -18.19 -9.55
N GLY A 80 1.21 -17.59 -10.72
CA GLY A 80 -0.06 -17.64 -11.45
C GLY A 80 -0.97 -16.42 -11.28
N ALA A 81 -0.50 -15.35 -10.63
CA ALA A 81 -1.23 -14.09 -10.62
C ALA A 81 -1.29 -13.47 -12.03
N GLU A 82 -2.39 -12.79 -12.33
CA GLU A 82 -2.56 -12.08 -13.60
C GLU A 82 -1.73 -10.78 -13.59
N ARG A 83 -0.76 -10.67 -14.51
CA ARG A 83 0.23 -9.59 -14.51
C ARG A 83 -0.40 -8.20 -14.55
N GLN A 84 -1.42 -7.99 -15.38
CA GLN A 84 -2.04 -6.67 -15.54
C GLN A 84 -2.71 -6.21 -14.23
N ALA A 85 -3.33 -7.11 -13.47
CA ALA A 85 -3.94 -6.82 -12.19
C ALA A 85 -2.91 -6.38 -11.15
N VAL A 86 -1.76 -7.07 -11.06
CA VAL A 86 -0.70 -6.72 -10.10
C VAL A 86 -0.01 -5.41 -10.48
N VAL A 87 0.27 -5.20 -11.77
CA VAL A 87 0.83 -3.94 -12.28
C VAL A 87 -0.11 -2.78 -11.96
N LYS A 88 -1.40 -2.93 -12.25
CA LYS A 88 -2.41 -1.92 -11.93
C LYS A 88 -2.45 -1.59 -10.44
N PHE A 89 -2.41 -2.60 -9.57
CA PHE A 89 -2.33 -2.38 -8.13
C PHE A 89 -1.08 -1.58 -7.74
N GLY A 90 0.10 -1.96 -8.27
CA GLY A 90 1.35 -1.23 -8.04
C GLY A 90 1.30 0.22 -8.50
N ASP A 91 0.72 0.49 -9.67
CA ASP A 91 0.53 1.85 -10.19
C ASP A 91 -0.37 2.68 -9.27
N GLN A 92 -1.51 2.12 -8.81
CA GLN A 92 -2.42 2.80 -7.90
C GLN A 92 -1.77 3.12 -6.55
N VAL A 93 -1.00 2.19 -6.00
CA VAL A 93 -0.25 2.41 -4.74
C VAL A 93 0.80 3.51 -4.95
N ARG A 94 1.56 3.45 -6.04
CA ARG A 94 2.58 4.46 -6.35
C ARG A 94 1.97 5.85 -6.49
N GLU A 95 0.96 5.99 -7.34
CA GLU A 95 0.28 7.27 -7.58
C GLU A 95 -0.24 7.85 -6.27
N ARG A 96 -0.96 7.04 -5.49
CA ARG A 96 -1.55 7.55 -4.25
C ARG A 96 -0.51 7.91 -3.19
N VAL A 97 0.57 7.13 -3.07
CA VAL A 97 1.67 7.46 -2.13
C VAL A 97 2.41 8.73 -2.57
N MET A 98 2.62 8.94 -3.88
CA MET A 98 3.21 10.18 -4.40
C MET A 98 2.32 11.40 -4.13
N GLU A 99 1.00 11.26 -4.21
CA GLU A 99 0.07 12.34 -3.85
C GLU A 99 0.12 12.67 -2.35
N LEU A 100 0.22 11.64 -1.49
CA LEU A 100 0.24 11.79 -0.04
C LEU A 100 1.56 12.38 0.46
N LEU A 101 2.70 11.89 -0.04
CA LEU A 101 4.02 12.29 0.43
C LEU A 101 4.62 13.47 -0.36
N GLY A 102 4.04 13.80 -1.51
CA GLY A 102 4.64 14.68 -2.49
C GLY A 102 5.64 13.94 -3.39
N THR A 103 5.91 14.54 -4.55
CA THR A 103 7.00 14.08 -5.43
C THR A 103 8.34 14.58 -4.91
N PRO A 104 9.40 13.74 -4.91
CA PRO A 104 10.77 14.19 -4.60
C PRO A 104 11.24 15.37 -5.46
#